data_AF-A0A142YEH2-F1
#
_entry.id   AF-A0A142YEH2-F1
#
_cell.length_a   1.000
_cell.length_b   1.000
_cell.length_c   1.000
_cell.angle_alpha   90.00
_cell.angle_beta   90.00
_cell.angle_gamma   90.00
#
_symmetry.space_group_name_H-M   'P 1'
#
loop_
_entity.id
_entity.type
_entity.pdbx_description
1 polymer ?
#
loop_
_entity_poly.entity_id
_entity_poly.type
_entity_poly.pdbx_seq_one_letter_code
_entity_poly.pdbx_strand_id
1 'polypeptide(L)'
;MNPSLPENGWEDRLRAGLGEAPRPDFEAWRARHSDALDSLSPPNPSRSRFHQPWRIAMTLGPKLIAATLLIALGALYLRSGGELDRRAFADTIPGVDDPEILTWTTTFYPRATSADGRTTWFEPERRLHAYRRPGQYRETLLDPEGRPRVVEITDVRAGRMLVLDLDKKTAVLKAPVTWPDVRGPFAWVGEALRDRMVARILPVKSVSLVGRKEIDGAQANLIRLLVDRGDDQGYGRRDLYFDAASKRLLAVWTSNGDVELESARASLRPPGEKAASVMGEGSLNHEIVVDAKLDAADFSLDPPAGFAFQAIARPTVTEEEMVGFLGAAARFNGDVFPDSPFAAFDQTKFNTASLKPAADRTAAEAELIRLHDKFLSREVFRSPVLQFVEDHAEPGSFQYVGAGAKLGEADRLVCWYTARGATKPRAVFGDLSIRDVSPADLPIDPAK
;
A
#
# COMPACT_ATOMS: atom_id res chain seq x y z
N MET A 1 8.02 10.26 30.47
CA MET A 1 7.45 11.33 29.62
C MET A 1 8.60 12.04 28.95
N ASN A 2 8.82 11.80 27.65
CA ASN A 2 9.81 12.55 26.88
C ASN A 2 9.18 13.88 26.49
N PRO A 3 9.79 15.04 26.78
CA PRO A 3 9.29 16.32 26.30
C PRO A 3 9.37 16.31 24.77
N SER A 4 8.21 16.33 24.11
CA SER A 4 8.10 16.54 22.68
C SER A 4 8.83 17.83 22.32
N LEU A 5 9.90 17.72 21.52
CA LEU A 5 10.61 18.88 20.99
C LEU A 5 9.65 19.74 20.17
N PRO A 6 9.73 21.08 20.26
CA PRO A 6 8.89 21.97 19.46
C PRO A 6 9.13 21.73 17.96
N GLU A 7 8.07 21.44 17.22
CA GLU A 7 8.08 21.10 15.78
C GLU A 7 8.48 22.27 14.86
N ASN A 8 8.57 23.48 15.40
CA ASN A 8 8.86 24.68 14.64
C ASN A 8 10.34 24.72 14.23
N GLY A 9 10.61 24.65 12.92
CA GLY A 9 11.97 24.62 12.34
C GLY A 9 12.41 23.25 11.79
N TRP A 10 11.49 22.28 11.68
CA TRP A 10 11.73 21.03 10.95
C TRP A 10 12.01 21.28 9.47
N GLU A 11 11.22 22.13 8.82
CA GLU A 11 11.33 22.42 7.39
C GLU A 11 12.62 23.14 7.03
N ASP A 12 13.07 24.07 7.86
CA ASP A 12 14.34 24.76 7.66
C ASP A 12 15.53 23.79 7.75
N ARG A 13 15.45 22.79 8.64
CA ARG A 13 16.45 21.72 8.75
C ARG A 13 16.41 20.77 7.55
N LEU A 14 15.22 20.41 7.06
CA LEU A 14 15.05 19.67 5.80
C LEU A 14 15.66 20.45 4.64
N ARG A 15 15.33 21.74 4.50
CA ARG A 15 15.83 22.60 3.42
C ARG A 15 17.34 22.78 3.50
N ALA A 16 17.89 23.02 4.69
CA ALA A 16 19.34 23.15 4.88
C ALA A 16 20.07 21.83 4.59
N GLY A 17 19.48 20.69 4.97
CA GLY A 17 20.09 19.37 4.77
C GLY A 17 19.98 18.85 3.32
N LEU A 18 18.84 19.08 2.67
CA LEU A 18 18.60 18.71 1.28
C LEU A 18 19.21 19.72 0.30
N GLY A 19 19.37 20.99 0.67
CA GLY A 19 19.73 22.05 -0.27
C GLY A 19 18.54 22.53 -1.12
N GLU A 20 18.75 23.53 -1.97
CA GLU A 20 17.73 24.00 -2.89
C GLU A 20 17.37 22.91 -3.91
N ALA A 21 16.08 22.74 -4.20
CA ALA A 21 15.65 21.86 -5.27
C ALA A 21 16.33 22.30 -6.59
N PRO A 22 16.85 21.36 -7.39
CA PRO A 22 17.44 21.72 -8.67
C PRO A 22 16.39 22.49 -9.48
N ARG A 23 16.77 23.66 -10.01
CA ARG A 23 15.87 24.42 -10.88
C ARG A 23 15.53 23.53 -12.07
N PRO A 24 14.24 23.32 -12.38
CA PRO A 24 13.86 22.50 -13.52
C PRO A 24 14.51 23.06 -14.78
N ASP A 25 15.29 22.22 -15.46
CA ASP A 25 15.92 22.54 -16.73
C ASP A 25 14.90 22.32 -17.85
N PHE A 26 14.02 23.32 -18.00
CA PHE A 26 12.98 23.31 -19.02
C PHE A 26 13.55 23.27 -20.43
N GLU A 27 14.77 23.75 -20.67
CA GLU A 27 15.39 23.69 -21.99
C GLU A 27 15.84 22.26 -22.30
N ALA A 28 16.51 21.57 -21.35
CA ALA A 28 16.85 20.16 -21.52
C ALA A 28 15.61 19.27 -21.62
N TRP A 29 14.53 19.58 -20.89
CA TRP A 29 13.26 18.88 -21.02
C TRP A 29 12.61 19.12 -22.38
N ARG A 30 12.54 20.37 -22.87
CA ARG A 30 12.02 20.68 -24.23
C ARG A 30 12.84 19.98 -25.31
N ALA A 31 14.17 19.96 -25.18
CA ALA A 31 15.03 19.27 -26.13
C ALA A 31 14.76 17.76 -26.19
N ARG A 32 14.40 17.12 -25.06
CA ARG A 32 14.04 15.69 -25.02
C ARG A 32 12.63 15.38 -25.53
N HIS A 33 11.76 16.38 -25.61
CA HIS A 33 10.34 16.22 -25.95
C HIS A 33 9.91 17.12 -27.10
N SER A 34 10.83 17.46 -28.02
CA SER A 34 10.55 18.32 -29.18
C SER A 34 9.38 17.80 -30.00
N ASP A 35 9.31 16.49 -30.22
CA ASP A 35 8.32 15.85 -31.06
C ASP A 35 6.90 15.96 -30.46
N ALA A 36 6.79 15.92 -29.13
CA ALA A 36 5.53 16.13 -28.41
C ALA A 36 5.10 17.60 -28.47
N LEU A 37 6.03 18.55 -28.42
CA LEU A 37 5.76 19.98 -28.53
C LEU A 37 5.38 20.38 -29.96
N ASP A 38 5.95 19.74 -30.97
CA ASP A 38 5.59 19.94 -32.37
C ASP A 38 4.15 19.47 -32.65
N SER A 39 3.69 18.42 -31.97
CA SER A 39 2.29 17.95 -32.07
C SER A 39 1.26 18.89 -31.43
N LEU A 40 1.69 19.76 -30.51
CA LEU A 40 0.87 20.77 -29.84
C LEU A 40 0.89 22.12 -30.57
N SER A 41 1.77 22.29 -31.57
CA SER A 41 1.79 23.50 -32.37
C SER A 41 0.50 23.57 -33.19
N PRO A 42 -0.33 24.61 -33.00
CA PRO A 42 -1.58 24.73 -33.76
C PRO A 42 -1.26 24.73 -35.26
N PRO A 43 -2.09 24.08 -36.10
CA PRO A 43 -1.87 24.04 -37.52
C PRO A 43 -1.75 25.47 -38.05
N ASN A 44 -0.64 25.71 -38.75
CA ASN A 44 -0.24 27.03 -39.25
C ASN A 44 -1.40 27.63 -40.05
N PRO A 45 -2.07 28.70 -39.58
CA PRO A 45 -3.23 29.24 -40.27
C PRO A 45 -2.76 29.81 -41.61
N SER A 46 -3.17 29.13 -42.68
CA SER A 46 -2.93 29.60 -44.03
C SER A 46 -3.54 31.00 -44.19
N ARG A 47 -2.70 31.90 -44.70
CA ARG A 47 -2.91 33.33 -44.89
C ARG A 47 -4.31 33.67 -45.42
N SER A 48 -5.18 34.19 -44.55
CA SER A 48 -6.29 35.06 -44.98
C SER A 48 -5.86 36.52 -44.79
N ARG A 49 -5.88 37.28 -45.90
CA ARG A 49 -5.59 38.71 -45.96
C ARG A 49 -6.90 39.46 -45.68
N PHE A 50 -7.02 40.15 -44.55
CA PHE A 50 -7.85 41.36 -44.43
C PHE A 50 -7.34 42.26 -43.27
N HIS A 51 -7.67 43.55 -43.36
CA HIS A 51 -7.00 44.79 -42.94
C HIS A 51 -6.51 45.03 -41.48
N GLN A 52 -5.45 45.87 -41.40
CA GLN A 52 -4.98 46.74 -40.28
C GLN A 52 -6.09 47.66 -39.72
N PRO A 53 -6.03 48.26 -38.49
CA PRO A 53 -4.86 48.80 -37.79
C PRO A 53 -4.93 48.77 -36.23
N TRP A 54 -4.38 47.75 -35.55
CA TRP A 54 -4.34 47.73 -34.06
C TRP A 54 -2.94 47.52 -33.46
N ARG A 55 -1.88 47.65 -34.27
CA ARG A 55 -0.53 47.22 -33.87
C ARG A 55 0.30 48.20 -33.04
N ILE A 56 -0.20 49.38 -32.69
CA ILE A 56 0.57 50.35 -31.87
C ILE A 56 0.16 50.30 -30.38
N ALA A 57 -1.00 49.73 -30.03
CA ALA A 57 -1.43 49.63 -28.63
C ALA A 57 -0.93 48.37 -27.89
N MET A 58 -0.33 47.38 -28.57
CA MET A 58 0.04 46.09 -27.96
C MET A 58 1.54 45.88 -27.67
N THR A 59 2.41 46.87 -27.89
CA THR A 59 3.85 46.69 -27.62
C THR A 59 4.30 47.11 -26.21
N LEU A 60 3.44 47.82 -25.46
CA LEU A 60 3.72 48.19 -24.05
C LEU A 60 2.92 47.37 -23.02
N GLY A 61 1.78 46.79 -23.43
CA GLY A 61 0.94 45.95 -22.57
C GLY A 61 1.61 44.69 -21.99
N PRO A 62 2.33 43.86 -22.76
CA PRO A 62 2.82 42.59 -22.24
C PRO A 62 3.98 42.76 -21.25
N LYS A 63 4.78 43.83 -21.35
CA LYS A 63 5.87 44.10 -20.40
C LYS A 63 5.35 44.59 -19.06
N LEU A 64 4.30 45.41 -19.07
CA LEU A 64 3.65 45.86 -17.84
C LEU A 64 2.91 44.70 -17.17
N ILE A 65 2.18 43.86 -17.91
CA ILE A 65 1.48 42.68 -17.37
C ILE A 65 2.47 41.63 -16.83
N ALA A 66 3.60 41.39 -17.52
CA ALA A 66 4.63 40.49 -17.01
C ALA A 66 5.30 41.04 -15.74
N ALA A 67 5.55 42.36 -15.68
CA ALA A 67 6.10 42.99 -14.48
C ALA A 67 5.11 42.98 -13.31
N THR A 68 3.80 43.24 -13.53
CA THR A 68 2.80 43.11 -12.46
C THR A 68 2.58 41.67 -12.05
N LEU A 69 2.67 40.69 -12.95
CA LEU A 69 2.62 39.27 -12.57
C LEU A 69 3.85 38.87 -11.75
N LEU A 70 5.06 39.31 -12.13
CA LEU A 70 6.29 39.03 -11.37
C LEU A 70 6.31 39.75 -10.02
N ILE A 71 5.77 40.97 -9.93
CA ILE A 71 5.63 41.70 -8.67
C ILE A 71 4.49 41.10 -7.82
N ALA A 72 3.39 40.63 -8.41
CA ALA A 72 2.32 39.96 -7.69
C ALA A 72 2.76 38.57 -7.20
N LEU A 73 3.50 37.80 -8.01
CA LEU A 73 4.13 36.53 -7.62
C LEU A 73 5.22 36.76 -6.57
N GLY A 74 6.06 37.79 -6.73
CA GLY A 74 7.08 38.17 -5.76
C GLY A 74 6.48 38.68 -4.44
N ALA A 75 5.37 39.42 -4.49
CA ALA A 75 4.63 39.86 -3.31
C ALA A 75 3.85 38.71 -2.67
N LEU A 76 3.33 37.73 -3.42
CA LEU A 76 2.80 36.47 -2.88
C LEU A 76 3.89 35.62 -2.21
N TYR A 77 5.11 35.67 -2.73
CA TYR A 77 6.29 34.99 -2.19
C TYR A 77 6.88 35.69 -0.95
N LEU A 78 6.71 37.01 -0.82
CA LEU A 78 7.26 37.82 0.28
C LEU A 78 6.24 38.19 1.37
N ARG A 79 4.93 38.16 1.07
CA ARG A 79 3.86 38.51 2.02
C ARG A 79 3.31 37.31 2.78
N SER A 80 3.68 36.09 2.40
CA SER A 80 3.58 34.96 3.30
C SER A 80 4.80 35.03 4.25
N GLY A 81 4.55 35.24 5.54
CA GLY A 81 5.40 34.67 6.58
C GLY A 81 5.26 33.15 6.53
N GLY A 82 5.61 32.59 5.37
CA GLY A 82 5.02 31.39 4.81
C GLY A 82 5.63 30.16 5.44
N GLU A 83 4.82 29.49 6.25
CA GLU A 83 4.71 28.05 6.09
C GLU A 83 4.48 27.80 4.59
N LEU A 84 5.56 27.56 3.86
CA LEU A 84 5.51 26.91 2.56
C LEU A 84 4.68 25.67 2.82
N ASP A 85 3.50 25.59 2.19
CA ASP A 85 2.55 24.49 2.35
C ASP A 85 3.33 23.19 2.52
N ARG A 86 3.15 22.50 3.65
CA ARG A 86 3.89 21.26 4.01
C ARG A 86 3.92 20.23 2.87
N ARG A 87 3.01 20.38 1.91
CA ARG A 87 2.90 19.65 0.64
C ARG A 87 4.03 19.91 -0.36
N ALA A 88 4.67 21.07 -0.38
CA ALA A 88 5.60 21.47 -1.45
C ALA A 88 6.80 20.54 -1.64
N PHE A 89 7.35 19.95 -0.58
CA PHE A 89 8.42 18.94 -0.73
C PHE A 89 7.85 17.61 -1.23
N ALA A 90 6.74 17.19 -0.65
CA ALA A 90 6.21 15.86 -0.90
C ALA A 90 5.40 15.78 -2.22
N ASP A 91 4.98 16.89 -2.80
CA ASP A 91 4.48 17.02 -4.18
C ASP A 91 5.59 16.90 -5.23
N THR A 92 6.86 16.95 -4.80
CA THR A 92 8.03 16.94 -5.70
C THR A 92 8.82 15.64 -5.69
N ILE A 93 8.34 14.59 -5.00
CA ILE A 93 9.04 13.29 -5.01
C ILE A 93 8.94 12.71 -6.42
N PRO A 94 10.02 12.66 -7.21
CA PRO A 94 9.87 12.39 -8.63
C PRO A 94 9.50 10.92 -8.90
N GLY A 95 8.29 10.70 -9.41
CA GLY A 95 7.93 9.53 -10.24
C GLY A 95 7.74 8.18 -9.53
N VAL A 96 7.67 8.13 -8.20
CA VAL A 96 7.50 6.86 -7.45
C VAL A 96 6.12 6.69 -6.81
N ASP A 97 5.37 7.77 -6.63
CA ASP A 97 4.02 7.71 -6.06
C ASP A 97 2.95 7.39 -7.11
N ASP A 98 3.21 7.75 -8.36
CA ASP A 98 2.37 7.43 -9.52
C ASP A 98 3.25 7.01 -10.72
N PRO A 99 3.99 5.87 -10.67
CA PRO A 99 4.76 5.37 -11.81
C PRO A 99 3.86 4.73 -12.88
N GLU A 100 4.24 4.85 -14.16
CA GLU A 100 3.64 4.04 -15.24
C GLU A 100 4.29 2.66 -15.31
N ILE A 101 5.62 2.61 -15.26
CA ILE A 101 6.41 1.37 -15.23
C ILE A 101 7.55 1.54 -14.23
N LEU A 102 7.84 0.50 -13.46
CA LEU A 102 8.86 0.55 -12.42
C LEU A 102 9.47 -0.84 -12.21
N THR A 103 10.79 -0.90 -11.99
CA THR A 103 11.47 -2.10 -11.45
C THR A 103 12.19 -1.76 -10.16
N TRP A 104 12.32 -2.75 -9.28
CA TRP A 104 13.14 -2.64 -8.07
C TRP A 104 13.60 -4.01 -7.60
N THR A 105 14.59 -4.02 -6.72
CA THR A 105 15.06 -5.21 -6.01
C THR A 105 14.61 -5.14 -4.57
N THR A 106 14.15 -6.26 -4.02
CA THR A 106 13.97 -6.41 -2.56
C THR A 106 15.01 -7.39 -2.04
N THR A 107 15.81 -6.95 -1.07
CA THR A 107 16.64 -7.84 -0.26
C THR A 107 15.96 -8.04 1.09
N PHE A 108 15.40 -9.22 1.31
CA PHE A 108 14.84 -9.63 2.60
C PHE A 108 15.97 -10.05 3.52
N TYR A 109 15.88 -9.69 4.80
CA TYR A 109 16.84 -10.08 5.83
C TYR A 109 16.14 -10.94 6.88
N PRO A 110 15.88 -12.22 6.58
CA PRO A 110 15.40 -13.15 7.58
C PRO A 110 16.53 -13.48 8.56
N ARG A 111 16.21 -13.49 9.86
CA ARG A 111 17.07 -14.00 10.92
C ARG A 111 16.83 -15.49 11.08
N ALA A 112 17.86 -16.27 10.78
CA ALA A 112 17.94 -17.68 11.08
C ALA A 112 18.47 -17.89 12.50
N THR A 113 17.99 -18.95 13.16
CA THR A 113 18.48 -19.40 14.47
C THR A 113 18.93 -20.85 14.37
N SER A 114 20.08 -21.17 14.99
CA SER A 114 20.60 -22.54 15.09
C SER A 114 19.64 -23.46 15.84
N ALA A 115 19.81 -24.78 15.66
CA ALA A 115 18.98 -25.78 16.34
C ALA A 115 19.07 -25.75 17.87
N ASP A 116 20.20 -25.29 18.43
CA ASP A 116 20.38 -25.13 19.87
C ASP A 116 19.90 -23.76 20.40
N GLY A 117 19.43 -22.87 19.51
CA GLY A 117 18.95 -21.54 19.87
C GLY A 117 20.05 -20.53 20.21
N ARG A 118 21.34 -20.90 20.11
CA ARG A 118 22.46 -20.08 20.62
C ARG A 118 23.04 -19.12 19.59
N THR A 119 23.00 -19.47 18.32
CA THR A 119 23.54 -18.67 17.23
C THR A 119 22.41 -18.12 16.38
N THR A 120 22.51 -16.85 16.01
CA THR A 120 21.61 -16.25 15.02
C THR A 120 22.41 -15.53 13.95
N TRP A 121 21.89 -15.55 12.73
CA TRP A 121 22.50 -14.90 11.57
C TRP A 121 21.44 -14.46 10.58
N PHE A 122 21.81 -13.62 9.63
CA PHE A 122 20.95 -13.23 8.51
C PHE A 122 21.27 -14.05 7.26
N GLU A 123 20.21 -14.49 6.58
CA GLU A 123 20.29 -15.18 5.28
C GLU A 123 19.59 -14.32 4.22
N PRO A 124 20.27 -13.31 3.65
CA PRO A 124 19.60 -12.37 2.76
C PRO A 124 19.03 -13.08 1.53
N GLU A 125 17.75 -12.85 1.24
CA GLU A 125 17.08 -13.36 0.04
C GLU A 125 16.80 -12.19 -0.91
N ARG A 126 17.35 -12.27 -2.12
CA ARG A 126 17.12 -11.27 -3.16
C ARG A 126 15.93 -11.65 -4.02
N ARG A 127 15.05 -10.68 -4.28
CA ARG A 127 13.91 -10.80 -5.19
C ARG A 127 13.90 -9.64 -6.16
N LEU A 128 13.49 -9.91 -7.40
CA LEU A 128 13.34 -8.90 -8.44
C LEU A 128 11.86 -8.58 -8.60
N HIS A 129 11.55 -7.31 -8.73
CA HIS A 129 10.18 -6.86 -8.86
C HIS A 129 10.01 -5.93 -10.05
N ALA A 130 8.82 -6.00 -10.62
CA ALA A 130 8.38 -5.13 -11.69
C ALA A 130 6.92 -4.75 -11.46
N TYR A 131 6.58 -3.53 -11.86
CA TYR A 131 5.24 -2.98 -11.83
C TYR A 131 4.94 -2.31 -13.16
N ARG A 132 3.70 -2.49 -13.61
CA ARG A 132 3.11 -1.79 -14.73
C ARG A 132 1.73 -1.29 -14.34
N ARG A 133 1.45 -0.02 -14.64
CA ARG A 133 0.15 0.56 -14.40
C ARG A 133 -0.88 -0.06 -15.36
N PRO A 134 -2.12 -0.28 -14.89
CA PRO A 134 -2.59 -0.16 -13.51
C PRO A 134 -2.58 -1.50 -12.78
N GLY A 135 -1.87 -1.57 -11.64
CA GLY A 135 -1.97 -2.68 -10.69
C GLY A 135 -1.45 -4.02 -11.21
N GLN A 136 -0.57 -4.04 -12.21
CA GLN A 136 0.10 -5.27 -12.66
C GLN A 136 1.47 -5.36 -11.98
N TYR A 137 1.68 -6.44 -11.25
CA TYR A 137 2.89 -6.71 -10.48
C TYR A 137 3.52 -8.00 -10.94
N ARG A 138 4.84 -8.05 -10.92
CA ARG A 138 5.62 -9.26 -11.15
C ARG A 138 6.72 -9.35 -10.11
N GLU A 139 6.77 -10.46 -9.38
CA GLU A 139 7.83 -10.80 -8.43
C GLU A 139 8.57 -12.03 -8.95
N THR A 140 9.90 -12.01 -8.87
CA THR A 140 10.76 -13.14 -9.21
C THR A 140 11.63 -13.48 -8.03
N LEU A 141 11.37 -14.64 -7.45
CA LEU A 141 12.15 -15.20 -6.37
C LEU A 141 13.39 -15.86 -6.99
N LEU A 142 14.54 -15.55 -6.44
CA LEU A 142 15.82 -16.13 -6.87
C LEU A 142 16.22 -17.28 -5.95
N ASP A 143 16.99 -18.23 -6.47
CA ASP A 143 17.73 -19.21 -5.68
C ASP A 143 19.03 -18.58 -5.11
N PRO A 144 19.78 -19.29 -4.25
CA PRO A 144 21.05 -18.78 -3.71
C PRO A 144 22.10 -18.44 -4.79
N GLU A 145 22.02 -19.06 -5.97
CA GLU A 145 22.88 -18.79 -7.13
C GLU A 145 22.39 -17.58 -7.96
N GLY A 146 21.28 -16.94 -7.57
CA GLY A 146 20.71 -15.78 -8.24
C GLY A 146 19.87 -16.13 -9.47
N ARG A 147 19.52 -17.39 -9.68
CA ARG A 147 18.68 -17.83 -10.80
C ARG A 147 17.19 -17.75 -10.41
N PRO A 148 16.30 -17.35 -11.33
CA PRO A 148 14.86 -17.40 -11.09
C PRO A 148 14.37 -18.81 -10.77
N ARG A 149 13.65 -18.97 -9.64
CA ARG A 149 13.00 -20.25 -9.25
C ARG A 149 11.48 -20.18 -9.28
N VAL A 150 10.91 -19.05 -8.87
CA VAL A 150 9.47 -18.80 -8.85
C VAL A 150 9.19 -17.42 -9.42
N VAL A 151 8.14 -17.30 -10.24
CA VAL A 151 7.63 -16.02 -10.72
C VAL A 151 6.17 -15.89 -10.31
N GLU A 152 5.82 -14.81 -9.65
CA GLU A 152 4.45 -14.47 -9.29
C GLU A 152 4.02 -13.23 -10.08
N ILE A 153 2.93 -13.34 -10.84
CA ILE A 153 2.37 -12.24 -11.63
C ILE A 153 0.99 -11.95 -11.05
N THR A 154 0.75 -10.73 -10.58
CA THR A 154 -0.51 -10.31 -9.99
C THR A 154 -1.14 -9.21 -10.83
N ASP A 155 -2.39 -9.38 -11.22
CA ASP A 155 -3.23 -8.30 -11.76
C ASP A 155 -4.30 -7.97 -10.72
N VAL A 156 -4.13 -6.84 -10.04
CA VAL A 156 -5.02 -6.40 -8.96
C VAL A 156 -6.42 -6.13 -9.47
N ARG A 157 -6.56 -5.63 -10.71
CA ARG A 157 -7.88 -5.34 -11.30
C ARG A 157 -8.62 -6.63 -11.67
N ALA A 158 -7.90 -7.61 -12.20
CA ALA A 158 -8.47 -8.93 -12.44
C ALA A 158 -8.72 -9.69 -11.13
N GLY A 159 -8.06 -9.31 -10.03
CA GLY A 159 -8.11 -10.02 -8.76
C GLY A 159 -7.53 -11.43 -8.89
N ARG A 160 -6.49 -11.59 -9.72
CA ARG A 160 -5.87 -12.89 -10.03
C ARG A 160 -4.35 -12.80 -9.93
N MET A 161 -3.75 -13.95 -9.60
CA MET A 161 -2.31 -14.14 -9.52
C MET A 161 -1.95 -15.45 -10.23
N LEU A 162 -0.96 -15.40 -11.12
CA LEU A 162 -0.32 -16.56 -11.73
C LEU A 162 1.00 -16.82 -10.99
N VAL A 163 1.14 -18.01 -10.42
CA VAL A 163 2.38 -18.49 -9.79
C VAL A 163 3.02 -19.53 -10.70
N LEU A 164 4.26 -19.29 -11.11
CA LEU A 164 5.06 -20.16 -11.95
C LEU A 164 6.19 -20.79 -11.12
N ASP A 165 6.17 -22.10 -10.95
CA ASP A 165 7.31 -22.88 -10.43
C ASP A 165 8.18 -23.26 -11.64
N LEU A 166 9.33 -22.59 -11.79
CA LEU A 166 10.15 -22.70 -13.00
C LEU A 166 10.90 -24.03 -13.08
N ASP A 167 11.16 -24.66 -11.93
CA ASP A 167 11.85 -25.96 -11.83
C ASP A 167 10.88 -27.10 -12.16
N LYS A 168 9.68 -27.07 -11.58
CA LYS A 168 8.66 -28.10 -11.83
C LYS A 168 7.86 -27.87 -13.10
N LYS A 169 8.02 -26.71 -13.74
CA LYS A 169 7.21 -26.27 -14.89
C LYS A 169 5.71 -26.36 -14.59
N THR A 170 5.29 -25.87 -13.42
CA THR A 170 3.87 -25.79 -13.05
C THR A 170 3.41 -24.34 -12.97
N ALA A 171 2.18 -24.10 -13.38
CA ALA A 171 1.56 -22.79 -13.38
C ALA A 171 0.21 -22.85 -12.66
N VAL A 172 0.06 -22.05 -11.61
CA VAL A 172 -1.17 -22.02 -10.80
C VAL A 172 -1.78 -20.62 -10.86
N LEU A 173 -2.98 -20.52 -11.44
CA LEU A 173 -3.74 -19.27 -11.46
C LEU A 173 -4.75 -19.25 -10.31
N LYS A 174 -4.54 -18.39 -9.32
CA LYS A 174 -5.34 -18.32 -8.08
C LYS A 174 -5.70 -16.87 -7.71
N ALA A 175 -6.31 -16.66 -6.55
CA ALA A 175 -6.52 -15.33 -5.99
C ALA A 175 -5.19 -14.80 -5.39
N PRO A 176 -4.95 -13.48 -5.43
CA PRO A 176 -3.73 -12.94 -4.86
C PRO A 176 -3.75 -13.03 -3.32
N VAL A 177 -2.60 -13.37 -2.73
CA VAL A 177 -2.44 -13.47 -1.27
C VAL A 177 -2.46 -12.09 -0.61
N THR A 178 -1.96 -11.08 -1.32
CA THR A 178 -1.94 -9.68 -0.90
C THR A 178 -2.64 -8.81 -1.94
N TRP A 179 -3.14 -7.65 -1.51
CA TRP A 179 -3.78 -6.67 -2.40
C TRP A 179 -2.86 -5.46 -2.53
N PRO A 180 -1.83 -5.52 -3.40
CA PRO A 180 -0.94 -4.39 -3.58
C PRO A 180 -1.69 -3.18 -4.16
N ASP A 181 -1.18 -1.99 -3.91
CA ASP A 181 -1.83 -0.75 -4.32
C ASP A 181 -1.91 -0.66 -5.85
N VAL A 182 -3.07 -0.34 -6.41
CA VAL A 182 -3.20 -0.20 -7.88
C VAL A 182 -2.33 0.91 -8.47
N ARG A 183 -1.95 1.91 -7.66
CA ARG A 183 -1.13 3.07 -8.05
C ARG A 183 0.37 2.75 -8.13
N GLY A 184 0.84 1.71 -7.44
CA GLY A 184 2.23 1.28 -7.45
C GLY A 184 2.79 0.94 -6.07
N PRO A 185 3.96 0.27 -6.01
CA PRO A 185 4.53 -0.28 -4.77
C PRO A 185 4.98 0.80 -3.77
N PHE A 186 5.21 2.03 -4.24
CA PHE A 186 5.69 3.15 -3.45
C PHE A 186 4.69 4.31 -3.37
N ALA A 187 3.44 4.11 -3.80
CA ALA A 187 2.37 5.12 -3.67
C ALA A 187 2.21 5.63 -2.24
N TRP A 188 2.37 4.73 -1.26
CA TRP A 188 2.31 5.06 0.16
C TRP A 188 3.43 6.00 0.63
N VAL A 189 4.56 6.11 -0.07
CA VAL A 189 5.67 7.02 0.31
C VAL A 189 5.23 8.47 0.21
N GLY A 190 4.52 8.81 -0.88
CA GLY A 190 3.91 10.12 -1.06
C GLY A 190 2.88 10.42 0.02
N GLU A 191 1.98 9.46 0.30
CA GLU A 191 0.97 9.58 1.38
C GLU A 191 1.63 9.78 2.75
N ALA A 192 2.70 9.05 3.05
CA ALA A 192 3.37 9.10 4.34
C ALA A 192 4.00 10.48 4.59
N LEU A 193 4.53 11.09 3.53
CA LEU A 193 5.21 12.38 3.62
C LEU A 193 4.23 13.57 3.52
N ARG A 194 3.21 13.50 2.65
CA ARG A 194 2.18 14.54 2.47
C ARG A 194 1.11 14.48 3.55
N ASP A 195 0.45 13.33 3.66
CA ASP A 195 -0.80 13.16 4.40
C ASP A 195 -0.58 12.61 5.81
N ARG A 196 0.67 12.26 6.13
CA ARG A 196 1.04 11.59 7.39
C ARG A 196 0.24 10.31 7.59
N MET A 197 0.03 9.57 6.51
CA MET A 197 -0.67 8.29 6.50
C MET A 197 0.09 7.28 5.64
N VAL A 198 0.18 6.02 6.06
CA VAL A 198 0.67 4.91 5.25
C VAL A 198 -0.52 4.03 4.87
N ALA A 199 -0.66 3.76 3.57
CA ALA A 199 -1.74 2.95 3.00
C ALA A 199 -3.14 3.44 3.43
N ARG A 200 -3.28 4.76 3.66
CA ARG A 200 -4.51 5.43 4.13
C ARG A 200 -5.07 4.99 5.48
N ILE A 201 -4.39 4.10 6.22
CA ILE A 201 -4.90 3.54 7.47
C ILE A 201 -3.98 3.74 8.66
N LEU A 202 -2.66 3.81 8.46
CA LEU A 202 -1.69 3.91 9.56
C LEU A 202 -1.16 5.34 9.67
N PRO A 203 -1.38 6.05 10.79
CA PRO A 203 -0.86 7.40 10.94
C PRO A 203 0.67 7.42 11.07
N VAL A 204 1.30 8.42 10.48
CA VAL A 204 2.74 8.68 10.62
C VAL A 204 2.94 9.63 11.79
N LYS A 205 3.43 9.09 12.91
CA LYS A 205 3.69 9.84 14.14
C LYS A 205 4.76 10.90 13.97
N SER A 206 5.83 10.59 13.25
CA SER A 206 6.90 11.55 12.98
C SER A 206 7.65 11.25 11.69
N VAL A 207 8.25 12.30 11.14
CA VAL A 207 9.14 12.26 9.98
C VAL A 207 10.38 13.06 10.38
N SER A 208 11.56 12.48 10.22
CA SER A 208 12.82 13.08 10.68
C SER A 208 13.95 12.88 9.68
N LEU A 209 14.81 13.87 9.52
CA LEU A 209 15.99 13.85 8.65
C LEU A 209 17.12 13.44 9.55
N VAL A 210 17.58 12.20 9.40
CA VAL A 210 18.55 11.60 10.31
C VAL A 210 19.97 12.01 9.92
N GLY A 211 20.22 12.16 8.62
CA GLY A 211 21.52 12.54 8.10
C GLY A 211 21.72 12.12 6.65
N ARG A 212 22.97 11.88 6.28
CA ARG A 212 23.36 11.34 4.97
C ARG A 212 23.99 9.96 5.12
N LYS A 213 23.72 9.08 4.18
CA LYS A 213 24.31 7.73 4.08
C LYS A 213 24.56 7.39 2.63
N GLU A 214 25.54 6.53 2.38
CA GLU A 214 25.74 5.93 1.06
C GLU A 214 24.81 4.72 0.90
N ILE A 215 24.10 4.64 -0.23
CA ILE A 215 23.30 3.47 -0.62
C ILE A 215 23.54 3.20 -2.10
N ASP A 216 23.91 1.96 -2.43
CA ASP A 216 24.20 1.52 -3.81
C ASP A 216 25.16 2.47 -4.56
N GLY A 217 26.18 2.99 -3.86
CA GLY A 217 27.19 3.90 -4.40
C GLY A 217 26.75 5.36 -4.56
N ALA A 218 25.52 5.70 -4.18
CA ALA A 218 24.99 7.07 -4.22
C ALA A 218 24.89 7.66 -2.81
N GLN A 219 25.19 8.96 -2.68
CA GLN A 219 24.98 9.69 -1.44
C GLN A 219 23.49 10.03 -1.29
N ALA A 220 22.87 9.57 -0.21
CA ALA A 220 21.44 9.72 0.05
C ALA A 220 21.18 10.50 1.35
N ASN A 221 20.14 11.31 1.36
CA ASN A 221 19.54 11.84 2.58
C ASN A 221 18.61 10.79 3.18
N LEU A 222 18.83 10.47 4.45
CA LEU A 222 18.03 9.50 5.20
C LEU A 222 16.88 10.20 5.91
N ILE A 223 15.66 9.91 5.47
CA ILE A 223 14.43 10.33 6.12
C ILE A 223 13.82 9.13 6.87
N ARG A 224 13.64 9.25 8.17
CA ARG A 224 13.04 8.22 9.03
C ARG A 224 11.61 8.57 9.38
N LEU A 225 10.71 7.63 9.09
CA LEU A 225 9.31 7.65 9.49
C LEU A 225 9.11 6.76 10.71
N LEU A 226 8.35 7.26 11.69
CA LEU A 226 7.75 6.44 12.74
C LEU A 226 6.26 6.35 12.45
N VAL A 227 5.83 5.16 12.05
CA VAL A 227 4.44 4.83 11.71
C VAL A 227 3.78 4.22 12.94
N ASP A 228 2.68 4.78 13.36
CA ASP A 228 1.88 4.23 14.46
C ASP A 228 1.16 2.95 13.96
N ARG A 229 1.44 1.82 14.60
CA ARG A 229 0.80 0.53 14.28
C ARG A 229 -0.39 0.24 15.19
N GLY A 230 -0.83 1.21 16.00
CA GLY A 230 -1.85 1.05 17.03
C GLY A 230 -1.26 0.70 18.40
N ASP A 231 -2.12 0.78 19.42
CA ASP A 231 -1.74 0.83 20.84
C ASP A 231 -0.83 -0.32 21.30
N ASP A 232 -0.94 -1.51 20.70
CA ASP A 232 -0.25 -2.72 21.15
C ASP A 232 1.00 -3.09 20.33
N GLN A 233 1.20 -2.50 19.15
CA GLN A 233 2.29 -2.90 18.23
C GLN A 233 3.46 -1.93 18.19
N GLY A 234 3.37 -0.84 18.96
CA GLY A 234 4.37 0.22 18.97
C GLY A 234 4.51 0.92 17.62
N TYR A 235 5.67 1.53 17.40
CA TYR A 235 5.94 2.26 16.16
C TYR A 235 6.70 1.40 15.16
N GLY A 236 6.15 1.28 13.95
CA GLY A 236 6.86 0.77 12.79
C GLY A 236 7.86 1.80 12.28
N ARG A 237 9.14 1.41 12.21
CA ARG A 237 10.16 2.24 11.57
C ARG A 237 10.21 2.01 10.07
N ARG A 238 10.33 3.09 9.29
CA ARG A 238 10.65 3.08 7.86
C ARG A 238 11.72 4.11 7.57
N ASP A 239 12.77 3.69 6.89
CA ASP A 239 13.89 4.56 6.51
C ASP A 239 13.86 4.74 4.98
N LEU A 240 13.63 5.96 4.54
CA LEU A 240 13.60 6.36 3.14
C LEU A 240 14.93 7.01 2.77
N TYR A 241 15.53 6.55 1.69
CA TYR A 241 16.81 7.06 1.19
C TYR A 241 16.56 7.83 -0.10
N PHE A 242 16.76 9.15 -0.06
CA PHE A 242 16.59 10.02 -1.23
C PHE A 242 17.95 10.47 -1.75
N ASP A 243 18.23 10.29 -3.03
CA ASP A 243 19.46 10.76 -3.67
C ASP A 243 19.71 12.24 -3.35
N ALA A 244 20.94 12.55 -2.91
CA ALA A 244 21.25 13.87 -2.41
C ALA A 244 21.22 14.95 -3.49
N ALA A 245 21.47 14.60 -4.76
CA ALA A 245 21.44 15.55 -5.86
C ALA A 245 20.05 15.62 -6.51
N SER A 246 19.54 14.49 -7.00
CA SER A 246 18.32 14.39 -7.80
C SER A 246 17.03 14.30 -7.00
N LYS A 247 17.11 14.06 -5.68
CA LYS A 247 15.95 13.87 -4.77
C LYS A 247 15.08 12.65 -5.11
N ARG A 248 15.54 11.76 -6.00
CA ARG A 248 14.84 10.51 -6.32
C ARG A 248 14.93 9.54 -5.15
N LEU A 249 13.86 8.76 -4.92
CA LEU A 249 13.89 7.67 -3.96
C LEU A 249 14.84 6.58 -4.46
N LEU A 250 15.89 6.30 -3.71
CA LEU A 250 16.88 5.27 -4.01
C LEU A 250 16.53 3.95 -3.33
N ALA A 251 16.09 4.01 -2.07
CA ALA A 251 15.78 2.83 -1.30
C ALA A 251 14.76 3.08 -0.18
N VAL A 252 14.14 2.00 0.29
CA VAL A 252 13.29 1.94 1.47
C VAL A 252 13.70 0.76 2.33
N TRP A 253 14.16 1.03 3.55
CA TRP A 253 14.38 0.02 4.58
C TRP A 253 13.15 -0.07 5.50
N THR A 254 12.61 -1.28 5.59
CA THR A 254 11.50 -1.63 6.47
C THR A 254 12.00 -2.62 7.51
N SER A 255 11.89 -2.31 8.80
CA SER A 255 12.21 -3.26 9.87
C SER A 255 10.97 -3.66 10.66
N ASN A 256 10.98 -4.92 11.11
CA ASN A 256 10.02 -5.48 12.06
C ASN A 256 10.41 -5.24 13.52
N GLY A 257 11.57 -4.62 13.77
CA GLY A 257 12.02 -4.20 15.10
C GLY A 257 13.06 -3.07 15.02
N ASP A 258 14.02 -3.07 15.94
CA ASP A 258 15.06 -2.04 16.03
C ASP A 258 16.30 -2.34 15.16
N VAL A 259 16.23 -3.36 14.30
CA VAL A 259 17.38 -3.79 13.48
C VAL A 259 17.73 -2.71 12.45
N GLU A 260 18.92 -2.15 12.59
CA GLU A 260 19.53 -1.25 11.60
C GLU A 260 20.03 -2.05 10.40
N LEU A 261 19.93 -1.46 9.20
CA LEU A 261 20.34 -2.10 7.94
C LEU A 261 21.80 -2.57 7.98
N GLU A 262 22.71 -1.78 8.54
CA GLU A 262 24.15 -2.13 8.60
C GLU A 262 24.41 -3.35 9.49
N SER A 263 23.68 -3.46 10.60
CA SER A 263 23.76 -4.64 11.47
C SER A 263 23.26 -5.89 10.76
N ALA A 264 22.19 -5.77 9.97
CA ALA A 264 21.68 -6.89 9.17
C ALA A 264 22.66 -7.35 8.09
N ARG A 265 23.41 -6.41 7.49
CA ARG A 265 24.46 -6.70 6.48
C ARG A 265 25.72 -7.31 7.09
N ALA A 266 26.05 -6.98 8.33
CA ALA A 266 27.28 -7.44 8.99
C ALA A 266 27.18 -8.88 9.53
N SER A 267 25.99 -9.34 9.94
CA SER A 267 25.81 -10.64 10.61
C SER A 267 25.34 -11.74 9.66
N LEU A 268 26.17 -12.09 8.67
CA LEU A 268 25.84 -13.13 7.68
C LEU A 268 26.09 -14.56 8.17
N ARG A 269 25.47 -15.52 7.48
CA ARG A 269 25.51 -16.96 7.77
C ARG A 269 26.92 -17.52 8.01
N PRO A 270 27.15 -18.21 9.15
CA PRO A 270 28.34 -19.02 9.37
C PRO A 270 28.37 -20.25 8.43
N PRO A 271 29.54 -20.64 7.89
CA PRO A 271 29.65 -21.81 7.02
C PRO A 271 29.14 -23.10 7.68
N GLY A 272 28.28 -23.85 6.98
CA GLY A 272 27.85 -25.20 7.38
C GLY A 272 26.74 -25.28 8.44
N GLU A 273 26.30 -24.16 9.00
CA GLU A 273 25.23 -24.15 10.01
C GLU A 273 23.85 -24.29 9.36
N LYS A 274 22.94 -25.05 9.98
CA LYS A 274 21.55 -25.21 9.50
C LYS A 274 20.60 -24.41 10.38
N ALA A 275 19.72 -23.64 9.75
CA ALA A 275 18.66 -22.94 10.46
C ALA A 275 17.61 -23.94 10.97
N ALA A 276 17.21 -23.82 12.24
CA ALA A 276 16.07 -24.51 12.81
C ALA A 276 14.80 -23.66 12.78
N SER A 277 14.95 -22.34 12.83
CA SER A 277 13.87 -21.38 12.62
C SER A 277 14.37 -20.19 11.81
N VAL A 278 13.44 -19.54 11.11
CA VAL A 278 13.71 -18.37 10.27
C VAL A 278 12.58 -17.36 10.48
N MET A 279 12.92 -16.12 10.82
CA MET A 279 11.96 -15.03 11.06
C MET A 279 12.33 -13.80 10.27
N GLY A 280 11.36 -13.13 9.62
CA GLY A 280 11.62 -11.89 8.89
C GLY A 280 11.90 -10.71 9.82
N GLU A 281 13.09 -10.11 9.76
CA GLU A 281 13.45 -8.93 10.57
C GLU A 281 13.36 -7.61 9.80
N GLY A 282 13.47 -7.66 8.48
CA GLY A 282 13.35 -6.48 7.64
C GLY A 282 13.56 -6.75 6.15
N SER A 283 13.36 -5.71 5.36
CA SER A 283 13.57 -5.73 3.91
C SER A 283 14.08 -4.38 3.42
N LEU A 284 15.02 -4.43 2.48
CA LEU A 284 15.52 -3.28 1.74
C LEU A 284 14.95 -3.35 0.32
N ASN A 285 14.09 -2.39 -0.04
CA ASN A 285 13.69 -2.15 -1.43
C ASN A 285 14.70 -1.15 -2.00
N HIS A 286 15.40 -1.49 -3.08
CA HIS A 286 16.47 -0.67 -3.65
C HIS A 286 16.63 -0.95 -5.15
N GLU A 287 17.64 -0.37 -5.81
CA GLU A 287 17.79 -0.42 -7.27
C GLU A 287 16.50 0.04 -8.00
N ILE A 288 15.86 1.08 -7.49
CA ILE A 288 14.57 1.56 -7.99
C ILE A 288 14.75 2.29 -9.31
N VAL A 289 14.12 1.79 -10.37
CA VAL A 289 14.14 2.37 -11.71
C VAL A 289 12.72 2.68 -12.16
N VAL A 290 12.39 3.98 -12.21
CA VAL A 290 11.17 4.51 -12.83
C VAL A 290 11.35 4.55 -14.34
N ASP A 291 10.26 4.32 -15.08
CA ASP A 291 10.21 4.26 -16.54
C ASP A 291 11.12 3.17 -17.13
N ALA A 292 11.19 2.03 -16.41
CA ALA A 292 11.92 0.86 -16.87
C ALA A 292 11.33 0.34 -18.20
N LYS A 293 12.20 -0.20 -19.06
CA LYS A 293 11.78 -0.82 -20.32
C LYS A 293 11.34 -2.25 -20.05
N LEU A 294 10.03 -2.46 -19.91
CA LEU A 294 9.42 -3.77 -19.70
C LEU A 294 8.42 -4.08 -20.81
N ASP A 295 8.29 -5.36 -21.17
CA ASP A 295 7.27 -5.82 -22.09
C ASP A 295 5.94 -6.04 -21.33
N ALA A 296 4.81 -5.74 -21.98
CA ALA A 296 3.51 -6.07 -21.42
C ALA A 296 3.33 -7.59 -21.27
N ALA A 297 3.98 -8.39 -22.11
CA ALA A 297 3.97 -9.85 -22.05
C ALA A 297 4.57 -10.40 -20.75
N ASP A 298 5.47 -9.68 -20.09
CA ASP A 298 6.06 -10.08 -18.80
C ASP A 298 5.02 -10.16 -17.67
N PHE A 299 3.86 -9.51 -17.87
CA PHE A 299 2.75 -9.45 -16.91
C PHE A 299 1.54 -10.30 -17.33
N SER A 300 1.71 -11.20 -18.31
CA SER A 300 0.63 -12.07 -18.74
C SER A 300 0.21 -13.04 -17.64
N LEU A 301 -1.10 -13.26 -17.48
CA LEU A 301 -1.66 -14.32 -16.66
C LEU A 301 -1.85 -15.64 -17.44
N ASP A 302 -1.46 -15.67 -18.72
CA ASP A 302 -1.40 -16.90 -19.50
C ASP A 302 -0.11 -17.66 -19.15
N PRO A 303 -0.21 -18.95 -18.81
CA PRO A 303 0.97 -19.76 -18.52
C PRO A 303 1.86 -19.87 -19.77
N PRO A 304 3.20 -19.78 -19.63
CA PRO A 304 4.11 -20.04 -20.74
C PRO A 304 3.94 -21.45 -21.32
N ALA A 305 4.27 -21.63 -22.60
CA ALA A 305 4.21 -22.93 -23.24
C ALA A 305 5.06 -23.98 -22.49
N GLY A 306 4.50 -25.19 -22.33
CA GLY A 306 5.16 -26.31 -21.64
C GLY A 306 4.93 -26.35 -20.12
N PHE A 307 4.19 -25.41 -19.53
CA PHE A 307 3.81 -25.48 -18.12
C PHE A 307 2.55 -26.33 -17.91
N ALA A 308 2.55 -27.18 -16.87
CA ALA A 308 1.35 -27.85 -16.40
C ALA A 308 0.47 -26.83 -15.65
N PHE A 309 -0.67 -26.48 -16.25
CA PHE A 309 -1.54 -25.41 -15.78
C PHE A 309 -2.69 -25.91 -14.90
N GLN A 310 -2.91 -25.21 -13.78
CA GLN A 310 -4.06 -25.39 -12.90
C GLN A 310 -4.68 -24.03 -12.59
N ALA A 311 -5.99 -23.90 -12.81
CA ALA A 311 -6.76 -22.76 -12.33
C ALA A 311 -7.49 -23.12 -11.04
N ILE A 312 -7.22 -22.37 -9.97
CA ILE A 312 -7.95 -22.47 -8.70
C ILE A 312 -8.99 -21.35 -8.69
N ALA A 313 -10.24 -21.70 -8.43
CA ALA A 313 -11.31 -20.73 -8.28
C ALA A 313 -11.00 -19.79 -7.11
N ARG A 314 -11.32 -18.49 -7.27
CA ARG A 314 -11.22 -17.53 -6.17
C ARG A 314 -12.09 -18.03 -5.01
N PRO A 315 -11.55 -18.16 -3.79
CA PRO A 315 -12.36 -18.52 -2.64
C PRO A 315 -13.40 -17.41 -2.39
N THR A 316 -14.65 -17.81 -2.20
CA THR A 316 -15.75 -16.90 -1.85
C THR A 316 -16.23 -17.21 -0.43
N VAL A 317 -16.89 -16.25 0.21
CA VAL A 317 -17.55 -16.46 1.50
C VAL A 317 -19.05 -16.48 1.23
N THR A 318 -19.77 -17.51 1.68
CA THR A 318 -21.22 -17.56 1.52
C THR A 318 -21.92 -16.65 2.53
N GLU A 319 -23.20 -16.34 2.30
CA GLU A 319 -24.01 -15.57 3.26
C GLU A 319 -24.04 -16.26 4.64
N GLU A 320 -24.26 -17.57 4.66
CA GLU A 320 -24.25 -18.38 5.88
C GLU A 320 -22.90 -18.33 6.60
N GLU A 321 -21.79 -18.38 5.86
CA GLU A 321 -20.44 -18.30 6.44
C GLU A 321 -20.15 -16.92 7.03
N MET A 322 -20.59 -15.85 6.37
CA MET A 322 -20.47 -14.48 6.85
C MET A 322 -21.28 -14.27 8.14
N VAL A 323 -22.52 -14.74 8.18
CA VAL A 323 -23.39 -14.65 9.38
C VAL A 323 -22.87 -15.54 10.51
N GLY A 324 -22.42 -16.76 10.20
CA GLY A 324 -21.79 -17.65 11.16
C GLY A 324 -20.53 -17.06 11.79
N PHE A 325 -19.71 -16.38 11.00
CA PHE A 325 -18.53 -15.65 11.50
C PHE A 325 -18.91 -14.48 12.41
N LEU A 326 -19.89 -13.65 12.03
CA LEU A 326 -20.41 -12.57 12.88
C LEU A 326 -20.95 -13.09 14.22
N GLY A 327 -21.70 -14.20 14.19
CA GLY A 327 -22.21 -14.86 15.39
C GLY A 327 -21.09 -15.37 16.31
N ALA A 328 -20.08 -16.05 15.75
CA ALA A 328 -18.93 -16.52 16.52
C ALA A 328 -18.13 -15.36 17.13
N ALA A 329 -17.95 -14.27 16.38
CA ALA A 329 -17.30 -13.06 16.86
C ALA A 329 -18.11 -12.41 18.01
N ALA A 330 -19.43 -12.33 17.89
CA ALA A 330 -20.28 -11.80 18.96
C ALA A 330 -20.17 -12.63 20.25
N ARG A 331 -20.22 -13.96 20.17
CA ARG A 331 -20.01 -14.86 21.33
C ARG A 331 -18.63 -14.66 21.95
N PHE A 332 -17.59 -14.55 21.13
CA PHE A 332 -16.24 -14.27 21.60
C PHE A 332 -16.13 -12.94 22.34
N ASN A 333 -16.94 -11.95 21.96
CA ASN A 333 -17.03 -10.63 22.60
C ASN A 333 -18.06 -10.57 23.74
N GLY A 334 -18.51 -11.71 24.27
CA GLY A 334 -19.46 -11.75 25.39
C GLY A 334 -20.90 -11.51 24.94
N ASP A 335 -21.30 -12.14 23.84
CA ASP A 335 -22.63 -12.05 23.21
C ASP A 335 -23.02 -10.64 22.75
N VAL A 336 -22.01 -9.84 22.38
CA VAL A 336 -22.19 -8.48 21.85
C VAL A 336 -21.52 -8.36 20.50
N PHE A 337 -22.25 -7.84 19.52
CA PHE A 337 -21.71 -7.59 18.19
C PHE A 337 -20.67 -6.45 18.23
N PRO A 338 -19.56 -6.58 17.47
CA PRO A 338 -18.43 -5.66 17.51
C PRO A 338 -18.79 -4.27 16.96
N ASP A 339 -17.97 -3.26 17.25
CA ASP A 339 -18.17 -1.91 16.71
C ASP A 339 -18.02 -1.86 15.18
N SER A 340 -17.21 -2.76 14.62
CA SER A 340 -16.99 -2.90 13.18
C SER A 340 -17.07 -4.36 12.75
N PRO A 341 -17.73 -4.68 11.61
CA PRO A 341 -17.78 -6.03 11.09
C PRO A 341 -16.43 -6.45 10.44
N PHE A 342 -15.54 -5.49 10.21
CA PHE A 342 -14.23 -5.71 9.61
C PHE A 342 -13.13 -5.90 10.65
N ALA A 343 -13.36 -5.42 11.88
CA ALA A 343 -12.55 -5.66 13.07
C ALA A 343 -13.41 -6.41 14.11
N ALA A 344 -13.83 -7.63 13.74
CA ALA A 344 -14.93 -8.30 14.43
C ALA A 344 -14.61 -8.77 15.86
N PHE A 345 -13.34 -8.78 16.25
CA PHE A 345 -12.89 -9.19 17.58
C PHE A 345 -11.61 -8.45 17.97
N ASP A 346 -11.33 -8.39 19.26
CA ASP A 346 -10.07 -7.90 19.79
C ASP A 346 -8.93 -8.85 19.41
N GLN A 347 -7.96 -8.36 18.63
CA GLN A 347 -6.87 -9.17 18.11
C GLN A 347 -5.94 -9.69 19.21
N THR A 348 -5.71 -8.92 20.27
CA THR A 348 -4.86 -9.29 21.40
C THR A 348 -5.48 -10.44 22.21
N LYS A 349 -6.79 -10.36 22.46
CA LYS A 349 -7.59 -11.44 23.05
C LYS A 349 -7.59 -12.68 22.16
N PHE A 350 -7.78 -12.52 20.84
CA PHE A 350 -7.77 -13.64 19.90
C PHE A 350 -6.41 -14.34 19.86
N ASN A 351 -5.31 -13.58 19.79
CA ASN A 351 -3.96 -14.13 19.80
C ASN A 351 -3.68 -14.89 21.11
N THR A 352 -4.10 -14.34 22.25
CA THR A 352 -3.98 -14.99 23.55
C THR A 352 -4.75 -16.32 23.57
N ALA A 353 -5.97 -16.35 23.04
CA ALA A 353 -6.78 -17.57 22.95
C ALA A 353 -6.17 -18.62 22.00
N SER A 354 -5.60 -18.20 20.87
CA SER A 354 -4.97 -19.08 19.88
C SER A 354 -3.72 -19.77 20.41
N LEU A 355 -3.01 -19.16 21.36
CA LEU A 355 -1.85 -19.76 22.03
C LEU A 355 -2.21 -20.74 23.16
N LYS A 356 -3.48 -20.75 23.62
CA LYS A 356 -3.92 -21.72 24.64
C LYS A 356 -3.92 -23.15 24.06
N PRO A 357 -3.61 -24.17 24.89
CA PRO A 357 -3.93 -25.55 24.56
C PRO A 357 -5.41 -25.70 24.22
N ALA A 358 -5.75 -26.57 23.26
CA ALA A 358 -7.13 -26.71 22.78
C ALA A 358 -8.13 -27.07 23.90
N ALA A 359 -7.69 -27.81 24.92
CA ALA A 359 -8.50 -28.20 26.07
C ALA A 359 -8.85 -27.03 27.02
N ASP A 360 -8.07 -25.94 26.98
CA ASP A 360 -8.23 -24.79 27.88
C ASP A 360 -9.02 -23.64 27.22
N ARG A 361 -9.43 -23.82 25.95
CA ARG A 361 -10.21 -22.83 25.20
C ARG A 361 -11.67 -22.92 25.61
N THR A 362 -12.31 -21.78 25.81
CA THR A 362 -13.78 -21.71 25.89
C THR A 362 -14.41 -22.13 24.56
N ALA A 363 -15.69 -22.50 24.58
CA ALA A 363 -16.40 -22.87 23.35
C ALA A 363 -16.39 -21.74 22.29
N ALA A 364 -16.56 -20.49 22.72
CA ALA A 364 -16.51 -19.33 21.83
C ALA A 364 -15.12 -19.09 21.22
N GLU A 365 -14.05 -19.24 22.02
CA GLU A 365 -12.66 -19.18 21.53
C GLU A 365 -12.40 -20.27 20.48
N ALA A 366 -12.77 -21.52 20.79
CA ALA A 366 -12.57 -22.64 19.88
C ALA A 366 -13.35 -22.49 18.57
N GLU A 367 -14.60 -21.99 18.62
CA GLU A 367 -15.43 -21.77 17.44
C GLU A 367 -14.83 -20.69 16.52
N LEU A 368 -14.47 -19.53 17.07
CA LEU A 368 -13.94 -18.42 16.28
C LEU A 368 -12.58 -18.78 15.65
N ILE A 369 -11.68 -19.42 16.42
CA ILE A 369 -10.38 -19.89 15.91
C ILE A 369 -10.59 -20.90 14.78
N ARG A 370 -11.48 -21.88 14.95
CA ARG A 370 -11.79 -22.87 13.92
C ARG A 370 -12.31 -22.22 12.63
N LEU A 371 -13.18 -21.23 12.73
CA LEU A 371 -13.67 -20.49 11.56
C LEU A 371 -12.55 -19.68 10.91
N HIS A 372 -11.73 -18.98 11.70
CA HIS A 372 -10.58 -18.24 11.21
C HIS A 372 -9.61 -19.15 10.43
N ASP A 373 -9.23 -20.29 11.01
CA ASP A 373 -8.36 -21.29 10.37
C ASP A 373 -9.00 -21.90 9.11
N LYS A 374 -10.33 -22.11 9.12
CA LYS A 374 -11.08 -22.55 7.93
C LYS A 374 -10.97 -21.52 6.80
N PHE A 375 -11.02 -20.23 7.10
CA PHE A 375 -10.91 -19.18 6.07
C PHE A 375 -9.47 -19.03 5.58
N LEU A 376 -8.49 -19.05 6.48
CA LEU A 376 -7.07 -19.00 6.11
C LEU A 376 -6.64 -20.20 5.25
N SER A 377 -7.09 -21.41 5.58
CA SER A 377 -6.79 -22.62 4.78
C SER A 377 -7.42 -22.59 3.38
N ARG A 378 -8.44 -21.75 3.17
CA ARG A 378 -9.06 -21.46 1.88
C ARG A 378 -8.44 -20.24 1.19
N GLU A 379 -7.33 -19.71 1.69
CA GLU A 379 -6.68 -18.48 1.18
C GLU A 379 -7.57 -17.21 1.28
N VAL A 380 -8.46 -17.14 2.27
CA VAL A 380 -9.22 -15.92 2.61
C VAL A 380 -8.48 -15.17 3.71
N PHE A 381 -7.58 -14.26 3.33
CA PHE A 381 -6.68 -13.52 4.23
C PHE A 381 -7.23 -12.18 4.75
N ARG A 382 -8.54 -11.96 4.67
CA ARG A 382 -9.22 -10.75 5.13
C ARG A 382 -10.52 -11.10 5.85
N SER A 383 -11.18 -10.09 6.45
CA SER A 383 -12.48 -10.31 7.12
C SER A 383 -13.45 -11.06 6.18
N PRO A 384 -14.04 -12.19 6.63
CA PRO A 384 -15.05 -12.91 5.85
C PRO A 384 -16.23 -12.03 5.47
N VAL A 385 -16.58 -11.04 6.30
CA VAL A 385 -17.64 -10.08 6.00
C VAL A 385 -17.24 -9.19 4.82
N LEU A 386 -16.00 -8.66 4.81
CA LEU A 386 -15.51 -7.84 3.71
C LEU A 386 -15.46 -8.64 2.40
N GLN A 387 -14.95 -9.88 2.45
CA GLN A 387 -14.92 -10.76 1.28
C GLN A 387 -16.33 -11.03 0.74
N PHE A 388 -17.29 -11.34 1.61
CA PHE A 388 -18.69 -11.54 1.23
C PHE A 388 -19.28 -10.29 0.54
N VAL A 389 -19.09 -9.12 1.14
CA VAL A 389 -19.63 -7.86 0.60
C VAL A 389 -19.10 -7.59 -0.80
N GLU A 390 -17.80 -7.74 -1.00
CA GLU A 390 -17.20 -7.54 -2.32
C GLU A 390 -17.69 -8.54 -3.36
N ASP A 391 -17.83 -9.82 -2.99
CA ASP A 391 -18.18 -10.89 -3.92
C ASP A 391 -19.67 -10.91 -4.25
N HIS A 392 -20.53 -10.62 -3.27
CA HIS A 392 -21.95 -10.97 -3.32
C HIS A 392 -22.91 -9.80 -3.11
N ALA A 393 -22.47 -8.64 -2.62
CA ALA A 393 -23.32 -7.46 -2.47
C ALA A 393 -23.15 -6.47 -3.65
N GLU A 394 -24.20 -5.71 -3.94
CA GLU A 394 -24.14 -4.54 -4.81
C GLU A 394 -23.18 -3.49 -4.18
N PRO A 395 -22.28 -2.86 -4.95
CA PRO A 395 -21.35 -1.86 -4.43
C PRO A 395 -22.06 -0.76 -3.62
N GLY A 396 -21.58 -0.51 -2.40
CA GLY A 396 -22.14 0.51 -1.51
C GLY A 396 -23.46 0.16 -0.81
N SER A 397 -24.05 -1.01 -1.10
CA SER A 397 -25.33 -1.41 -0.50
C SER A 397 -25.21 -1.96 0.91
N PHE A 398 -24.03 -2.45 1.31
CA PHE A 398 -23.81 -3.03 2.63
C PHE A 398 -23.70 -1.94 3.70
N GLN A 399 -24.46 -2.10 4.78
CA GLN A 399 -24.47 -1.21 5.93
C GLN A 399 -24.47 -2.03 7.21
N TYR A 400 -23.65 -1.62 8.18
CA TYR A 400 -23.53 -2.27 9.47
C TYR A 400 -24.01 -1.34 10.58
N VAL A 401 -24.90 -1.84 11.43
CA VAL A 401 -25.48 -1.14 12.58
C VAL A 401 -25.49 -2.00 13.85
N GLY A 402 -24.77 -3.12 13.80
CA GLY A 402 -24.73 -4.11 14.88
C GLY A 402 -23.92 -3.70 16.10
N ALA A 403 -23.17 -2.61 16.05
CA ALA A 403 -22.35 -2.14 17.17
C ALA A 403 -23.13 -2.12 18.49
N GLY A 404 -22.69 -2.92 19.47
CA GLY A 404 -23.30 -3.01 20.80
C GLY A 404 -24.62 -3.79 20.88
N ALA A 405 -25.18 -4.28 19.76
CA ALA A 405 -26.34 -5.16 19.77
C ALA A 405 -26.01 -6.48 20.48
N LYS A 406 -26.99 -7.08 21.17
CA LYS A 406 -26.79 -8.38 21.82
C LYS A 406 -27.20 -9.53 20.92
N LEU A 407 -26.45 -10.61 20.98
CA LEU A 407 -26.79 -11.86 20.31
C LEU A 407 -28.12 -12.40 20.88
N GLY A 408 -29.04 -12.78 19.99
CA GLY A 408 -30.38 -13.27 20.32
C GLY A 408 -31.49 -12.21 20.25
N GLU A 409 -31.17 -10.93 20.07
CA GLU A 409 -32.18 -9.87 19.88
C GLU A 409 -32.80 -9.96 18.47
N ALA A 410 -33.86 -10.78 18.32
CA ALA A 410 -34.47 -11.09 17.02
C ALA A 410 -35.04 -9.89 16.24
N ASP A 411 -35.35 -8.78 16.93
CA ASP A 411 -35.84 -7.54 16.33
C ASP A 411 -34.74 -6.48 16.12
N ARG A 412 -33.51 -6.77 16.56
CA ARG A 412 -32.37 -5.85 16.42
C ARG A 412 -31.66 -6.10 15.10
N LEU A 413 -31.65 -5.11 14.22
CA LEU A 413 -30.88 -5.17 12.98
C LEU A 413 -29.36 -5.13 13.27
N VAL A 414 -28.59 -5.98 12.62
CA VAL A 414 -27.12 -6.04 12.71
C VAL A 414 -26.48 -5.46 11.45
N CYS A 415 -26.91 -5.91 10.28
CA CYS A 415 -26.50 -5.35 9.01
C CYS A 415 -27.58 -5.58 7.95
N TRP A 416 -27.46 -4.87 6.83
CA TRP A 416 -28.24 -5.16 5.63
C TRP A 416 -27.40 -4.92 4.38
N TYR A 417 -27.83 -5.50 3.28
CA TYR A 417 -27.19 -5.33 1.98
C TYR A 417 -28.15 -5.73 0.86
N THR A 418 -27.84 -5.33 -0.38
CA THR A 418 -28.55 -5.83 -1.56
C THR A 418 -27.64 -6.85 -2.24
N ALA A 419 -28.07 -8.11 -2.32
CA ALA A 419 -27.30 -9.12 -3.05
C ALA A 419 -27.20 -8.75 -4.53
N ARG A 420 -26.10 -9.10 -5.21
CA ARG A 420 -25.91 -8.76 -6.62
C ARG A 420 -27.04 -9.28 -7.49
N GLY A 421 -27.64 -8.40 -8.27
CA GLY A 421 -28.80 -8.72 -9.12
C GLY A 421 -30.13 -8.92 -8.38
N ALA A 422 -30.18 -8.78 -7.05
CA ALA A 422 -31.42 -8.83 -6.29
C ALA A 422 -32.14 -7.47 -6.31
N THR A 423 -33.48 -7.48 -6.28
CA THR A 423 -34.29 -6.26 -6.23
C THR A 423 -34.69 -5.85 -4.82
N LYS A 424 -34.47 -6.72 -3.83
CA LYS A 424 -34.84 -6.49 -2.43
C LYS A 424 -33.60 -6.57 -1.54
N PRO A 425 -33.47 -5.65 -0.56
CA PRO A 425 -32.46 -5.78 0.48
C PRO A 425 -32.70 -7.02 1.35
N ARG A 426 -31.61 -7.57 1.86
CA ARG A 426 -31.57 -8.60 2.90
C ARG A 426 -31.01 -8.00 4.18
N ALA A 427 -31.59 -8.36 5.30
CA ALA A 427 -31.21 -7.92 6.63
C ALA A 427 -30.81 -9.11 7.50
N VAL A 428 -29.73 -8.94 8.27
CA VAL A 428 -29.29 -9.87 9.32
C VAL A 428 -29.68 -9.26 10.67
N PHE A 429 -30.35 -10.05 11.50
CA PHE A 429 -30.82 -9.64 12.83
C PHE A 429 -29.93 -10.19 13.95
N GLY A 430 -30.14 -9.71 15.18
CA GLY A 430 -29.35 -10.08 16.36
C GLY A 430 -29.45 -11.56 16.72
N ASP A 431 -30.53 -12.24 16.31
CA ASP A 431 -30.70 -13.69 16.41
C ASP A 431 -30.02 -14.47 15.26
N LEU A 432 -29.26 -13.77 14.40
CA LEU A 432 -28.61 -14.28 13.18
C LEU A 432 -29.58 -14.73 12.09
N SER A 433 -30.88 -14.45 12.23
CA SER A 433 -31.85 -14.69 11.16
C SER A 433 -31.62 -13.72 10.00
N ILE A 434 -31.90 -14.21 8.80
CA ILE A 434 -31.77 -13.45 7.56
C ILE A 434 -33.15 -13.32 6.95
N ARG A 435 -33.55 -12.10 6.58
CA ARG A 435 -34.87 -11.81 6.03
C ARG A 435 -34.75 -10.85 4.86
N ASP A 436 -35.54 -11.05 3.82
CA ASP A 436 -35.78 -10.01 2.83
C ASP A 436 -36.63 -8.91 3.51
N VAL A 437 -36.23 -7.64 3.35
CA VAL A 437 -36.91 -6.50 3.99
C VAL A 437 -37.32 -5.46 2.95
N SER A 438 -38.34 -4.67 3.26
CA SER A 438 -38.64 -3.50 2.46
C SER A 438 -37.59 -2.41 2.72
N PRO A 439 -37.20 -1.60 1.72
CA PRO A 439 -36.38 -0.41 1.97
C PRO A 439 -36.96 0.52 3.05
N ALA A 440 -38.30 0.52 3.23
CA ALA A 440 -38.98 1.30 4.27
C ALA A 440 -38.76 0.78 5.70
N ASP A 441 -38.34 -0.48 5.87
CA ASP A 441 -38.08 -1.09 7.17
C ASP A 441 -36.64 -0.84 7.65
N LEU A 442 -35.78 -0.33 6.78
CA LEU A 442 -34.38 -0.08 7.06
C LEU A 442 -34.21 1.30 7.71
N PRO A 443 -33.27 1.45 8.67
CA PRO A 443 -32.99 2.73 9.33
C PRO A 443 -32.14 3.64 8.42
N ILE A 444 -32.60 3.86 7.19
CA ILE A 444 -31.97 4.76 6.24
C ILE A 444 -32.58 6.14 6.46
N ASP A 445 -31.74 7.12 6.76
CA ASP A 445 -32.10 8.51 6.48
C ASP A 445 -31.77 8.74 4.99
N PRO A 446 -32.76 8.85 4.08
CA PRO A 446 -32.48 9.02 2.65
C PRO A 446 -31.75 10.34 2.32
N ALA A 447 -31.49 11.20 3.31
CA ALA A 447 -30.83 12.50 3.17
C ALA A 447 -29.34 12.53 3.59
N LYS A 448 -28.74 11.39 3.97
CA LYS A 448 -27.30 11.25 4.23
C LYS A 448 -26.65 10.32 3.21
#